data_AF-A0A349FGG9-F1
#
_entry.id   AF-A0A349FGG9-F1
#
_cell.length_a   1.000
_cell.length_b   1.000
_cell.length_c   1.000
_cell.angle_alpha   90.00
_cell.angle_beta   90.00
_cell.angle_gamma   90.00
#
_symmetry.space_group_name_H-M   'P 1'
#
loop_
_entity.id
_entity.type
_entity.pdbx_description
1 polymer ?
#
loop_
_entity_poly.entity_id
_entity_poly.type
_entity_poly.pdbx_seq_one_letter_code
_entity_poly.pdbx_strand_id
1 'polypeptide(L)'
;MTAITISDQEYREFSRFLEAQCGIVLGDSKQYLVRSRLSPLVAKFKLASISDLLRDVISGRNRELRVAAVDAMTTNETLWFRDSYPFAVLADKILPELAANKRPIKIWSAASSSGQEPY
;
A
#
# COMPACT_ATOMS: atom_id res chain seq x y z
N MET A 1 -11.79 -23.43 -14.68
CA MET A 1 -11.27 -22.23 -14.00
C MET A 1 -12.39 -21.21 -13.95
N THR A 2 -13.12 -21.15 -12.85
CA THR A 2 -14.31 -20.29 -12.72
C THR A 2 -13.85 -18.83 -12.69
N ALA A 3 -14.30 -18.04 -13.65
CA ALA A 3 -14.06 -16.61 -13.65
C ALA A 3 -14.82 -16.01 -12.47
N ILE A 4 -14.11 -15.78 -11.37
CA ILE A 4 -14.67 -15.12 -10.19
C ILE A 4 -14.79 -13.63 -10.53
N THR A 5 -16.01 -13.20 -10.80
CA THR A 5 -16.40 -11.79 -11.04
C THR A 5 -16.69 -11.10 -9.71
N ILE A 6 -16.14 -9.90 -9.54
CA ILE A 6 -16.49 -9.00 -8.44
C ILE A 6 -17.73 -8.23 -8.90
N SER A 7 -18.78 -8.14 -8.07
CA SER A 7 -19.92 -7.28 -8.41
C SER A 7 -19.57 -5.80 -8.25
N ASP A 8 -20.23 -4.92 -9.01
CA ASP A 8 -20.02 -3.47 -8.89
C ASP A 8 -20.34 -2.92 -7.49
N GLN A 9 -21.22 -3.61 -6.76
CA GLN A 9 -21.56 -3.25 -5.38
C GLN A 9 -20.42 -3.60 -4.43
N GLU A 10 -19.93 -4.84 -4.47
CA GLU A 10 -18.79 -5.29 -3.64
C GLU A 10 -17.54 -4.47 -3.94
N TYR A 11 -17.32 -4.12 -5.21
CA TYR A 11 -16.22 -3.25 -5.60
C TYR A 11 -16.34 -1.86 -4.97
N ARG A 12 -17.52 -1.23 -5.06
CA ARG A 12 -17.74 0.10 -4.48
C ARG A 12 -17.61 0.11 -2.97
N GLU A 13 -18.11 -0.93 -2.29
CA GLU A 13 -17.95 -1.08 -0.84
C GLU A 13 -16.48 -1.23 -0.46
N PHE A 14 -15.72 -2.05 -1.20
CA PHE A 14 -14.30 -2.22 -0.96
C PHE A 14 -13.49 -0.95 -1.24
N SER A 15 -13.82 -0.20 -2.30
CA SER A 15 -13.19 1.09 -2.60
C SER A 15 -13.41 2.10 -1.47
N ARG A 16 -14.63 2.21 -0.95
CA ARG A 16 -14.92 3.05 0.23
C ARG A 16 -14.17 2.60 1.47
N PHE A 17 -14.07 1.29 1.68
CA PHE A 17 -13.29 0.73 2.77
C PHE A 17 -11.80 1.13 2.66
N LEU A 18 -11.19 0.96 1.49
CA LEU A 18 -9.78 1.35 1.27
C LEU A 18 -9.54 2.84 1.45
N GLU A 19 -10.43 3.67 0.90
CA GLU A 19 -10.37 5.12 1.08
C GLU A 19 -10.43 5.49 2.57
N ALA A 20 -11.35 4.88 3.33
CA ALA A 20 -11.49 5.12 4.76
C ALA A 20 -10.31 4.62 5.60
N GLN A 21 -9.61 3.57 5.16
CA GLN A 21 -8.48 3.01 5.92
C GLN A 21 -7.12 3.65 5.60
N CYS A 22 -6.89 4.02 4.33
CA CYS A 22 -5.55 4.44 3.87
C CYS A 22 -5.57 5.58 2.85
N GLY A 23 -6.74 6.18 2.57
CA GLY A 23 -6.87 7.30 1.63
C GLY A 23 -6.69 6.93 0.16
N ILE A 24 -6.61 5.63 -0.17
CA ILE A 24 -6.46 5.17 -1.55
C ILE A 24 -7.81 5.23 -2.27
N VAL A 25 -7.90 6.11 -3.27
CA VAL A 25 -9.06 6.20 -4.16
C VAL A 25 -8.88 5.27 -5.35
N LEU A 26 -9.75 4.27 -5.44
CA LEU A 26 -9.84 3.40 -6.60
C LEU A 26 -10.84 3.98 -7.62
N GLY A 27 -10.39 4.22 -8.84
CA GLY A 27 -11.26 4.65 -9.94
C GLY A 27 -12.05 3.47 -10.54
N ASP A 28 -13.25 3.74 -11.05
CA ASP A 28 -14.26 2.74 -11.43
C ASP A 28 -13.77 1.62 -12.37
N SER A 29 -12.76 1.88 -13.20
CA SER A 29 -12.18 0.91 -14.14
C SER A 29 -11.09 0.00 -13.55
N LYS A 30 -10.77 0.12 -12.25
CA LYS A 30 -9.67 -0.62 -11.60
C LYS A 30 -10.08 -1.94 -10.94
N GLN A 31 -11.25 -2.49 -11.27
CA GLN A 31 -11.68 -3.80 -10.75
C GLN A 31 -10.66 -4.92 -11.02
N TYR A 32 -10.03 -4.91 -12.20
CA TYR A 32 -8.99 -5.88 -12.55
C TYR A 32 -7.80 -5.85 -11.59
N LEU A 33 -7.45 -4.65 -11.08
CA LEU A 33 -6.32 -4.45 -10.16
C LEU A 33 -6.62 -5.07 -8.80
N VAL A 34 -7.83 -4.82 -8.27
CA VAL A 34 -8.31 -5.46 -7.04
C VAL A 34 -8.25 -6.98 -7.17
N ARG A 35 -8.75 -7.51 -8.30
CA ARG A 35 -8.69 -8.95 -8.56
C ARG A 35 -7.27 -9.47 -8.57
N SER A 36 -6.37 -8.82 -9.31
CA SER A 36 -4.97 -9.25 -9.44
C SER A 36 -4.24 -9.26 -8.10
N ARG A 37 -4.40 -8.19 -7.30
CA ARG A 37 -3.67 -8.02 -6.03
C ARG A 37 -4.24 -8.85 -4.87
N LEU A 38 -5.55 -9.09 -4.84
CA LEU A 38 -6.18 -9.86 -3.76
C LEU A 38 -6.28 -11.37 -4.04
N SER A 39 -6.15 -11.82 -5.29
CA SER A 39 -6.20 -13.25 -5.63
C SER A 39 -5.22 -14.13 -4.83
N PRO A 40 -3.96 -13.71 -4.56
CA PRO A 40 -3.04 -14.49 -3.72
C PRO A 40 -3.55 -14.67 -2.28
N LEU A 41 -4.29 -13.69 -1.75
CA LEU A 41 -4.83 -13.74 -0.40
C LEU A 41 -5.99 -14.73 -0.27
N VAL A 42 -6.79 -14.92 -1.33
CA VAL A 42 -7.86 -15.94 -1.34
C VAL A 42 -7.28 -17.32 -1.07
N ALA A 43 -6.17 -17.66 -1.74
CA ALA A 43 -5.46 -18.92 -1.53
C ALA A 43 -4.81 -18.99 -0.14
N LYS A 44 -4.14 -17.92 0.30
CA LYS A 44 -3.47 -17.83 1.60
C LYS A 44 -4.42 -18.06 2.78
N PHE A 45 -5.60 -17.44 2.73
CA PHE A 45 -6.61 -17.51 3.80
C PHE A 45 -7.64 -18.64 3.58
N LYS A 46 -7.43 -19.50 2.58
CA LYS A 46 -8.31 -20.65 2.26
C LYS A 46 -9.78 -20.26 2.05
N LEU A 47 -10.01 -19.14 1.37
CA LEU A 47 -11.34 -18.64 1.07
C LEU A 47 -11.85 -19.20 -0.26
N ALA A 48 -13.17 -19.39 -0.38
CA ALA A 48 -13.77 -19.97 -1.57
C ALA A 48 -13.83 -19.00 -2.76
N SER A 49 -13.90 -17.69 -2.49
CA SER A 49 -13.98 -16.67 -3.53
C SER A 49 -13.38 -15.34 -3.10
N ILE A 50 -13.13 -14.46 -4.08
CA ILE A 50 -12.74 -13.08 -3.81
C ILE A 50 -13.87 -12.30 -3.15
N SER A 51 -15.13 -12.60 -3.48
CA SER A 51 -16.31 -12.00 -2.85
C SER A 51 -16.37 -12.32 -1.35
N ASP A 52 -16.03 -13.55 -0.96
CA ASP A 52 -15.95 -13.91 0.46
C ASP A 52 -14.80 -13.17 1.16
N LEU A 53 -13.67 -13.00 0.47
CA LEU A 53 -12.56 -12.17 0.95
C LEU A 53 -12.99 -10.72 1.18
N LEU A 54 -13.65 -10.09 0.20
CA LEU A 54 -14.12 -8.71 0.32
C LEU A 54 -15.09 -8.57 1.50
N ARG A 55 -16.07 -9.48 1.62
CA ARG A 55 -17.02 -9.49 2.73
C ARG A 55 -16.32 -9.64 4.09
N ASP A 56 -15.33 -10.53 4.21
CA ASP A 56 -14.61 -10.73 5.47
C ASP A 56 -13.73 -9.52 5.82
N VAL A 57 -13.04 -8.93 4.85
CA VAL A 57 -12.26 -7.69 5.03
C VAL A 57 -13.16 -6.57 5.55
N ILE A 58 -14.29 -6.33 4.88
CA ILE A 58 -15.24 -5.26 5.23
C ILE A 58 -15.88 -5.53 6.61
N SER A 59 -16.25 -6.78 6.89
CA SER A 59 -16.85 -7.16 8.19
C SER A 59 -15.90 -6.93 9.38
N GLY A 60 -14.58 -7.00 9.15
CA GLY A 60 -13.57 -6.78 10.19
C GLY A 60 -13.39 -7.92 11.17
N ARG A 61 -14.04 -9.07 10.93
CA ARG A 61 -13.91 -10.27 11.76
C ARG A 61 -12.48 -10.82 11.79
N ASN A 62 -11.75 -10.66 10.69
CA ASN A 62 -10.36 -11.10 10.59
C ASN A 62 -9.44 -9.90 10.40
N ARG A 63 -8.78 -9.48 11.50
CA ARG A 63 -7.84 -8.36 11.50
C ARG A 63 -6.62 -8.62 10.63
N GLU A 64 -6.11 -9.85 10.61
CA GLU A 64 -4.93 -10.21 9.80
C GLU A 64 -5.24 -10.11 8.31
N LEU A 65 -6.38 -10.66 7.88
CA LEU A 65 -6.85 -10.56 6.50
C LEU A 65 -7.05 -9.09 6.09
N ARG A 66 -7.62 -8.28 6.98
CA ARG A 66 -7.82 -6.85 6.74
C ARG A 66 -6.50 -6.12 6.48
N VAL A 67 -5.49 -6.35 7.33
CA VAL A 67 -4.16 -5.75 7.16
C VAL A 67 -3.53 -6.23 5.86
N ALA A 68 -3.59 -7.53 5.58
CA ALA A 68 -3.03 -8.10 4.36
C ALA A 68 -3.73 -7.55 3.10
N ALA A 69 -5.03 -7.30 3.14
CA ALA A 69 -5.76 -6.72 2.01
C ALA A 69 -5.38 -5.25 1.77
N VAL A 70 -5.18 -4.46 2.83
CA VAL A 70 -4.69 -3.08 2.70
C VAL A 70 -3.27 -3.07 2.12
N ASP A 71 -2.37 -3.89 2.66
CA ASP A 71 -0.97 -3.99 2.20
C ASP A 71 -0.87 -4.51 0.76
N ALA A 72 -1.69 -5.50 0.39
CA ALA A 72 -1.76 -5.95 -0.99
C ALA A 72 -2.24 -4.84 -1.94
N MET A 73 -3.00 -3.85 -1.45
CA MET A 73 -3.52 -2.76 -2.27
C MET A 73 -2.63 -1.52 -2.28
N THR A 74 -1.66 -1.39 -1.37
CA THR A 74 -0.62 -0.35 -1.45
C THR A 74 0.42 -0.71 -2.51
N THR A 75 1.03 0.30 -3.14
CA THR A 75 2.16 0.08 -4.05
C THR A 75 3.44 0.26 -3.25
N ASN A 76 3.98 -0.85 -2.76
CA ASN A 76 5.18 -0.86 -1.91
C ASN A 76 6.48 -0.90 -2.74
N GLU A 77 6.62 -0.03 -3.74
CA GLU A 77 7.86 0.04 -4.55
C GLU A 77 8.89 0.98 -3.91
N THR A 78 10.00 0.41 -3.46
CA THR A 78 11.16 1.16 -2.95
C THR A 78 12.46 0.46 -3.35
N LEU A 79 13.52 1.24 -3.54
CA LEU A 79 14.85 0.77 -3.94
C LEU A 79 15.90 1.53 -3.12
N TRP A 80 17.05 0.88 -2.93
CA TRP A 80 18.24 1.57 -2.41
C TRP A 80 18.59 2.72 -3.34
N PHE A 81 18.68 3.93 -2.78
CA PHE A 81 19.00 5.15 -3.52
C PHE A 81 18.13 5.35 -4.77
N ARG A 82 16.81 5.08 -4.66
CA ARG A 82 15.84 5.35 -5.73
C ARG A 82 15.98 6.79 -6.18
N ASP A 83 16.22 6.99 -7.48
CA ASP A 83 16.53 8.29 -8.05
C ASP A 83 17.73 8.92 -7.31
N SER A 84 18.96 8.58 -7.73
CA SER A 84 20.18 8.95 -7.00
C SER A 84 20.38 10.47 -6.82
N TYR A 85 19.73 11.29 -7.64
CA TYR A 85 19.81 12.75 -7.59
C TYR A 85 19.37 13.37 -6.25
N PRO A 86 18.20 13.07 -5.66
CA PRO A 86 17.83 13.50 -4.32
C PRO A 86 18.90 13.27 -3.25
N PHE A 87 19.57 12.11 -3.28
CA PHE A 87 20.61 11.78 -2.31
C PHE A 87 21.89 12.59 -2.51
N ALA A 88 22.26 12.88 -3.77
CA ALA A 88 23.35 13.80 -4.08
C ALA A 88 23.04 15.22 -3.56
N VAL A 89 21.82 15.73 -3.81
CA VAL A 89 21.40 17.05 -3.29
C VAL A 89 21.38 17.07 -1.76
N LEU A 90 20.92 15.99 -1.13
CA LEU A 90 20.93 15.86 0.33
C LEU A 90 22.36 15.97 0.88
N ALA A 91 23.31 15.22 0.31
CA ALA A 91 24.70 15.17 0.74
C ALA A 91 25.47 16.47 0.46
N ASP A 92 25.35 17.00 -0.75
CA ASP A 92 26.24 18.07 -1.24
C ASP A 92 25.72 19.47 -0.89
N LYS A 93 24.43 19.61 -0.61
CA LYS A 93 23.80 20.91 -0.36
C LYS A 93 23.07 20.99 0.97
N ILE A 94 22.08 20.11 1.19
CA ILE A 94 21.15 20.25 2.33
C ILE A 94 21.87 19.96 3.66
N LEU A 95 22.62 18.86 3.76
CA LEU A 95 23.32 18.50 4.99
C LEU A 95 24.37 19.55 5.42
N PRO A 96 25.24 20.09 4.52
CA PRO A 96 26.13 21.19 4.85
C PRO A 96 25.42 22.43 5.39
N GLU A 97 24.32 22.85 4.75
CA GLU A 97 23.52 24.00 5.18
C GLU A 97 22.92 23.79 6.59
N LEU A 98 22.38 22.59 6.87
CA LEU A 98 21.81 22.27 8.16
C LEU A 98 22.88 22.13 9.26
N ALA A 99 24.04 21.57 8.94
CA ALA A 99 25.14 21.36 9.88
C ALA A 99 25.73 22.68 10.40
N ALA A 100 25.67 23.77 9.62
CA ALA A 100 26.12 25.10 10.04
C ALA A 100 25.43 25.59 11.33
N ASN A 101 24.20 25.12 11.59
CA ASN A 101 23.43 25.48 12.78
C ASN A 101 23.87 24.72 14.06
N LYS A 102 24.84 23.79 13.97
CA LYS A 102 25.39 22.98 15.09
C LYS A 102 24.33 22.29 15.96
N ARG A 103 23.21 21.89 15.36
CA ARG A 103 22.13 21.15 16.02
C ARG A 103 22.02 19.76 15.43
N PRO A 104 21.57 18.75 16.20
CA PRO A 104 21.26 17.44 15.66
C PRO A 104 20.25 17.55 14.52
N ILE A 105 20.59 16.98 13.37
CA ILE A 105 19.70 16.93 12.21
C ILE A 105 18.68 15.81 12.43
N LYS A 106 17.40 16.11 12.18
CA LYS A 106 16.31 15.14 12.20
C LYS A 106 15.70 15.05 10.81
N ILE A 107 15.64 13.85 10.27
CA ILE A 107 15.07 13.57 8.95
C ILE A 107 13.89 12.62 9.15
N TRP A 108 12.80 12.86 8.43
CA TRP A 108 11.64 11.98 8.40
C TRP A 108 11.42 11.46 6.98
N SER A 109 11.63 10.15 6.77
CA SER A 109 11.18 9.46 5.55
C SER A 109 9.70 9.09 5.73
N ALA A 110 8.83 9.84 5.07
CA ALA A 110 7.40 9.55 5.02
C ALA A 110 7.13 8.54 3.91
N ALA A 111 6.30 7.52 4.18
CA ALA A 111 6.04 6.40 3.28
C ALA A 111 7.28 5.54 2.96
N SER A 112 8.04 5.19 3.99
CA SER A 112 9.30 4.44 3.90
C SER A 112 9.21 3.02 3.31
N SER A 113 8.00 2.49 3.06
CA SER A 113 7.76 1.13 2.55
C SER A 113 8.58 0.09 3.34
N SER A 114 9.39 -0.76 2.69
CA SER A 114 10.27 -1.75 3.33
C SER A 114 11.59 -1.20 3.90
N GLY A 115 11.82 0.13 3.86
CA GLY A 115 12.88 0.80 4.61
C GLY A 115 14.17 1.11 3.85
N GLN A 116 14.29 0.78 2.56
CA GLN A 116 15.51 1.02 1.78
C GLN A 116 15.87 2.51 1.61
N GLU A 117 14.90 3.42 1.74
CA GLU A 117 15.15 4.88 1.70
C GLU A 117 15.70 5.44 3.02
N PRO A 118 15.12 5.12 4.21
CA PRO A 118 15.64 5.63 5.48
C PRO A 118 16.94 4.96 5.99
N TYR A 119 17.31 3.79 5.46
CA TYR A 119 18.57 3.12 5.81
C TYR A 119 19.74 3.62 4.96
#